data_AF-A0A937B403-F1
#
_entry.id   AF-A0A937B403-F1
#
_cell.length_a   1.000
_cell.length_b   1.000
_cell.length_c   1.000
_cell.angle_alpha   90.00
_cell.angle_beta   90.00
_cell.angle_gamma   90.00
#
_symmetry.space_group_name_H-M   'P 1'
#
loop_
_entity.id
_entity.type
_entity.pdbx_description
1 polymer ?
#
loop_
_entity_poly.entity_id
_entity_poly.type
_entity_poly.pdbx_seq_one_letter_code
_entity_poly.pdbx_strand_id
1 'polypeptide(L)'
;MNSVNVTQNVVPDVCETFDVQVLVRPETKKLSKVPARYETQTERVMIKEGSSYFKTVPATFKTETEQILVEGEKKVVRTVPAKYKTESKQVLVSEAQGSWVKKKRAPNCLSQNPDDCYIVCYEQIPAKYRTETNTYEVSPATTTEDVIPARYTTLSKKVLDQPARTIEVPIEPVYKTITRRVLVEPETVREEVVPATYKTVKERRLVRTGGFTVWTEILCESKTTNSKLSAVQSALQAKGYNVGGVDGKMGLKLRLH
;
A
#
# COMPACT_ATOMS: atom_id res chain seq x y z
N MET A 1 124.05 -56.10 -0.53
CA MET A 1 122.90 -56.85 0.03
C MET A 1 122.67 -56.37 1.46
N ASN A 2 121.64 -55.53 1.64
CA ASN A 2 121.24 -55.01 2.96
C ASN A 2 120.16 -55.94 3.52
N SER A 3 120.47 -56.64 4.61
CA SER A 3 119.50 -57.44 5.36
C SER A 3 118.69 -56.50 6.26
N VAL A 4 117.37 -56.53 6.14
CA VAL A 4 116.39 -55.74 6.88
C VAL A 4 115.47 -56.72 7.62
N ASN A 5 115.16 -56.46 8.89
CA ASN A 5 114.17 -57.23 9.66
C ASN A 5 112.81 -56.57 9.53
N VAL A 6 111.73 -57.36 9.55
CA VAL A 6 110.38 -56.86 9.28
C VAL A 6 109.45 -57.20 10.45
N THR A 7 108.64 -56.24 10.89
CA THR A 7 107.56 -56.47 11.87
C THR A 7 106.19 -56.24 11.24
N GLN A 8 105.19 -56.96 11.75
CA GLN A 8 103.84 -57.01 11.20
C GLN A 8 102.88 -56.22 12.11
N ASN A 9 102.32 -55.11 11.59
CA ASN A 9 101.29 -54.35 12.31
C ASN A 9 99.91 -54.54 11.65
N VAL A 10 98.87 -54.67 12.47
CA VAL A 10 97.48 -54.84 12.03
C VAL A 10 96.78 -53.48 12.01
N VAL A 11 96.16 -53.12 10.89
CA VAL A 11 95.37 -51.88 10.76
C VAL A 11 93.90 -52.16 11.12
N PRO A 12 93.28 -51.42 12.06
CA PRO A 12 91.89 -51.64 12.44
C PRO A 12 90.89 -51.08 11.41
N ASP A 13 89.69 -51.64 11.42
CA ASP A 13 88.54 -51.14 10.66
C ASP A 13 88.19 -49.70 11.04
N VAL A 14 87.94 -48.85 10.03
CA VAL A 14 87.45 -47.48 10.24
C VAL A 14 85.96 -47.44 9.94
N CYS A 15 85.18 -47.23 10.99
CA CYS A 15 83.74 -47.04 10.90
C CYS A 15 83.38 -45.57 11.14
N GLU A 16 82.47 -45.03 10.34
CA GLU A 16 81.89 -43.71 10.54
C GLU A 16 80.39 -43.84 10.80
N THR A 17 79.85 -42.92 11.60
CA THR A 17 78.42 -42.86 11.90
C THR A 17 77.75 -41.85 10.99
N PHE A 18 76.74 -42.29 10.25
CA PHE A 18 75.93 -41.44 9.39
C PHE A 18 74.55 -41.26 9.99
N ASP A 19 74.05 -40.03 9.93
CA ASP A 19 72.67 -39.71 10.29
C ASP A 19 71.76 -40.02 9.09
N VAL A 20 71.00 -41.12 9.19
CA VAL A 20 70.04 -41.52 8.15
C VAL A 20 68.63 -41.17 8.61
N GLN A 21 67.89 -40.43 7.78
CA GLN A 21 66.47 -40.17 8.04
C GLN A 21 65.63 -41.37 7.62
N VAL A 22 65.08 -42.07 8.59
CA VAL A 22 64.15 -43.18 8.36
C VAL A 22 62.72 -42.65 8.43
N LEU A 23 61.93 -42.91 7.38
CA LEU A 23 60.51 -42.57 7.33
C LEU A 23 59.76 -43.40 8.39
N VAL A 24 59.17 -42.72 9.38
CA VAL A 24 58.41 -43.38 10.47
C VAL A 24 56.93 -43.45 10.12
N ARG A 25 56.38 -42.37 9.58
CA ARG A 25 54.99 -42.32 9.10
C ARG A 25 54.95 -41.63 7.74
N PRO A 26 54.36 -42.26 6.71
CA PRO A 26 54.20 -41.64 5.41
C PRO A 26 53.25 -40.44 5.51
N GLU A 27 53.34 -39.56 4.52
CA GLU A 27 52.35 -38.51 4.33
C GLU A 27 50.97 -39.14 4.15
N THR A 28 49.98 -38.63 4.87
CA THR A 28 48.60 -39.10 4.75
C THR A 28 47.66 -37.95 4.47
N LYS A 29 46.61 -38.21 3.68
CA LYS A 29 45.57 -37.24 3.37
C LYS A 29 44.37 -37.48 4.26
N LYS A 30 43.98 -36.47 5.03
CA LYS A 30 42.72 -36.50 5.78
C LYS A 30 41.64 -35.84 4.93
N LEU A 31 40.61 -36.61 4.59
CA LEU A 31 39.45 -36.11 3.86
C LEU A 31 38.39 -35.66 4.87
N SER A 32 37.90 -34.44 4.73
CA SER A 32 36.76 -33.92 5.48
C SER A 32 35.64 -33.51 4.53
N LYS A 33 34.39 -33.88 4.86
CA LYS A 33 33.21 -33.54 4.06
C LYS A 33 32.71 -32.16 4.44
N VAL A 34 32.65 -31.26 3.48
CA VAL A 34 32.02 -29.95 3.62
C VAL A 34 30.59 -30.07 3.08
N PRO A 35 29.56 -29.95 3.94
CA PRO A 35 28.18 -30.21 3.55
C PRO A 35 27.67 -29.18 2.53
N ALA A 36 26.73 -29.61 1.68
CA ALA A 36 26.06 -28.75 0.72
C ALA A 36 25.29 -27.61 1.42
N ARG A 37 25.39 -26.40 0.85
CA ARG A 37 24.67 -25.21 1.32
C ARG A 37 23.41 -24.99 0.49
N TYR A 38 22.28 -24.83 1.18
CA TYR A 38 20.98 -24.53 0.57
C TYR A 38 20.49 -23.16 1.01
N GLU A 39 19.83 -22.47 0.11
CA GLU A 39 19.14 -21.21 0.40
C GLU A 39 17.65 -21.34 0.06
N THR A 40 16.81 -20.69 0.87
CA THR A 40 15.36 -20.67 0.63
C THR A 40 15.02 -19.46 -0.23
N GLN A 41 14.61 -19.71 -1.47
CA GLN A 41 14.06 -18.68 -2.34
C GLN A 41 12.54 -18.64 -2.21
N THR A 42 12.00 -17.44 -2.05
CA THR A 42 10.55 -17.15 -2.07
C THR A 42 10.16 -16.53 -3.40
N GLU A 43 9.15 -17.10 -4.05
CA GLU A 43 8.58 -16.56 -5.29
C GLU A 43 7.07 -16.37 -5.12
N ARG A 44 6.54 -15.21 -5.54
CA ARG A 44 5.11 -14.94 -5.55
C ARG A 44 4.55 -15.34 -6.92
N VAL A 45 3.81 -16.44 -6.96
CA VAL A 45 3.17 -16.94 -8.18
C VAL A 45 1.71 -16.54 -8.17
N MET A 46 1.23 -15.98 -9.28
CA MET A 46 -0.19 -15.71 -9.48
C MET A 46 -0.92 -17.04 -9.65
N ILE A 47 -1.85 -17.35 -8.74
CA ILE A 47 -2.63 -18.59 -8.78
C ILE A 47 -4.05 -18.37 -9.33
N LYS A 48 -4.49 -17.10 -9.34
CA LYS A 48 -5.75 -16.69 -9.92
C LYS A 48 -5.59 -15.31 -10.52
N GLU A 49 -5.95 -15.18 -11.78
CA GLU A 49 -5.95 -13.90 -12.48
C GLU A 49 -6.96 -12.94 -11.85
N GLY A 50 -6.67 -11.65 -11.96
CA GLY A 50 -7.65 -10.63 -11.66
C GLY A 50 -8.79 -10.75 -12.67
N SER A 51 -10.02 -10.59 -12.20
CA SER A 51 -11.20 -10.59 -13.06
C SER A 51 -12.01 -9.33 -12.79
N SER A 52 -12.98 -9.02 -13.63
CA SER A 52 -13.99 -8.03 -13.29
C SER A 52 -15.37 -8.65 -13.40
N TYR A 53 -16.31 -8.12 -12.62
CA TYR A 53 -17.71 -8.47 -12.79
C TYR A 53 -18.54 -7.20 -12.95
N PHE A 54 -19.62 -7.33 -13.72
CA PHE A 54 -20.53 -6.24 -14.00
C PHE A 54 -21.64 -6.19 -12.96
N LYS A 55 -21.75 -5.06 -12.27
CA LYS A 55 -22.84 -4.76 -11.34
C LYS A 55 -23.82 -3.81 -12.01
N THR A 56 -25.06 -4.26 -12.21
CA THR A 56 -26.13 -3.42 -12.74
C THR A 56 -26.69 -2.53 -11.64
N VAL A 57 -26.66 -1.22 -11.87
CA VAL A 57 -27.34 -0.22 -11.05
C VAL A 57 -28.67 0.13 -11.72
N PRO A 58 -29.82 -0.08 -11.05
CA PRO A 58 -31.13 0.18 -11.65
C PRO A 58 -31.34 1.68 -11.88
N ALA A 59 -32.23 2.01 -12.82
CA ALA A 59 -32.65 3.38 -13.07
C ALA A 59 -33.36 3.98 -11.85
N THR A 60 -33.06 5.24 -11.54
CA THR A 60 -33.81 6.03 -10.56
C THR A 60 -34.81 6.92 -11.26
N PHE A 61 -35.91 7.20 -10.59
CA PHE A 61 -36.99 8.03 -11.11
C PHE A 61 -37.35 9.08 -10.07
N LYS A 62 -37.68 10.27 -10.55
CA LYS A 62 -38.20 11.36 -9.72
C LYS A 62 -39.61 11.73 -10.16
N THR A 63 -40.39 12.27 -9.24
CA THR A 63 -41.74 12.76 -9.53
C THR A 63 -41.66 14.26 -9.77
N GLU A 64 -42.02 14.69 -10.96
CA GLU A 64 -42.21 16.11 -11.28
C GLU A 64 -43.70 16.43 -11.22
N THR A 65 -44.03 17.53 -10.55
CA THR A 65 -45.39 18.02 -10.42
C THR A 65 -45.56 19.32 -11.18
N GLU A 66 -46.55 19.37 -12.05
CA GLU A 66 -46.90 20.57 -12.82
C GLU A 66 -48.33 20.98 -12.46
N GLN A 67 -48.53 22.28 -12.22
CA GLN A 67 -49.87 22.84 -12.03
C GLN A 67 -50.44 23.24 -13.39
N ILE A 68 -51.56 22.62 -13.76
CA ILE A 68 -52.27 22.92 -15.00
C ILE A 68 -53.53 23.69 -14.66
N LEU A 69 -53.75 24.79 -15.38
CA LEU A 69 -54.98 25.58 -15.31
C LEU A 69 -56.12 24.74 -15.91
N VAL A 70 -57.06 24.31 -15.07
CA VAL A 70 -58.25 23.56 -15.51
C VAL A 70 -59.34 24.54 -15.91
N GLU A 71 -59.54 25.57 -15.09
CA GLU A 71 -60.50 26.63 -15.37
C GLU A 71 -59.89 27.99 -15.02
N GLY A 72 -59.96 28.91 -15.98
CA GLY A 72 -59.56 30.30 -15.79
C GLY A 72 -60.46 31.02 -14.79
N GLU A 73 -59.96 32.16 -14.30
CA GLU A 73 -60.74 33.08 -13.48
C GLU A 73 -61.99 33.54 -14.23
N LYS A 74 -63.14 33.54 -13.55
CA LYS A 74 -64.43 33.96 -14.13
C LYS A 74 -65.00 35.10 -13.29
N LYS A 75 -65.48 36.13 -13.97
CA LYS A 75 -66.22 37.23 -13.34
C LYS A 75 -67.70 37.01 -13.54
N VAL A 76 -68.45 36.96 -12.44
CA VAL A 76 -69.91 36.87 -12.47
C VAL A 76 -70.48 38.22 -12.10
N VAL A 77 -71.25 38.77 -13.03
CA VAL A 77 -71.88 40.07 -12.89
C VAL A 77 -73.27 39.87 -12.30
N ARG A 78 -73.55 40.42 -11.12
CA ARG A 78 -74.87 40.43 -10.51
C ARG A 78 -75.47 41.83 -10.57
N THR A 79 -76.68 41.93 -11.09
CA THR A 79 -77.43 43.19 -11.13
C THR A 79 -78.31 43.32 -9.90
N VAL A 80 -78.11 44.39 -9.14
CA VAL A 80 -78.99 44.81 -8.05
C VAL A 80 -80.04 45.75 -8.66
N PRO A 81 -81.34 45.39 -8.66
CA PRO A 81 -82.37 46.20 -9.30
C PRO A 81 -82.58 47.54 -8.57
N ALA A 82 -83.01 48.55 -9.32
CA ALA A 82 -83.37 49.85 -8.79
C ALA A 82 -84.51 49.75 -7.76
N LYS A 83 -84.45 50.58 -6.71
CA LYS A 83 -85.52 50.66 -5.71
C LYS A 83 -86.32 51.93 -5.93
N TYR A 84 -87.63 51.77 -6.06
CA TYR A 84 -88.56 52.85 -6.24
C TYR A 84 -89.36 53.07 -4.96
N LYS A 85 -89.68 54.33 -4.68
CA LYS A 85 -90.60 54.71 -3.61
C LYS A 85 -91.76 55.49 -4.23
N THR A 86 -92.96 55.10 -3.84
CA THR A 86 -94.18 55.80 -4.25
C THR A 86 -94.69 56.61 -3.08
N GLU A 87 -94.94 57.89 -3.31
CA GLU A 87 -95.57 58.77 -2.35
C GLU A 87 -96.87 59.31 -2.93
N SER A 88 -97.94 59.19 -2.16
CA SER A 88 -99.27 59.71 -2.53
C SER A 88 -99.57 60.96 -1.74
N LYS A 89 -99.96 62.03 -2.43
CA LYS A 89 -100.46 63.26 -1.81
C LYS A 89 -101.88 63.53 -2.29
N GLN A 90 -102.78 63.83 -1.36
CA GLN A 90 -104.10 64.33 -1.75
C GLN A 90 -103.99 65.81 -2.07
N VAL A 91 -104.33 66.15 -3.31
CA VAL A 91 -104.42 67.53 -3.77
C VAL A 91 -105.89 67.92 -3.81
N LEU A 92 -106.21 69.05 -3.18
CA LEU A 92 -107.55 69.62 -3.20
C LEU A 92 -107.84 70.12 -4.61
N VAL A 93 -108.85 69.54 -5.27
CA VAL A 93 -109.24 69.91 -6.63
C VAL A 93 -110.37 70.93 -6.62
N SER A 94 -111.29 70.79 -5.67
CA SER A 94 -112.33 71.78 -5.42
C SER A 94 -112.58 71.90 -3.93
N GLU A 95 -112.61 73.13 -3.44
CA GLU A 95 -112.99 73.45 -2.07
C GLU A 95 -114.43 73.02 -1.78
N ALA A 96 -114.72 72.75 -0.51
CA ALA A 96 -116.10 72.56 -0.09
C ALA A 96 -116.82 73.90 -0.27
N GLN A 97 -117.89 73.88 -1.04
CA GLN A 97 -118.70 75.06 -1.30
C GLN A 97 -120.16 74.68 -1.15
N GLY A 98 -120.96 75.57 -0.59
CA GLY A 98 -122.39 75.36 -0.55
C GLY A 98 -123.11 76.17 -1.61
N SER A 99 -124.15 75.58 -2.16
CA SER A 99 -124.98 76.18 -3.19
C SER A 99 -126.44 76.18 -2.75
N TRP A 100 -127.15 77.27 -3.07
CA TRP A 100 -128.58 77.38 -2.82
C TRP A 100 -129.34 76.64 -3.91
N VAL A 101 -129.89 75.48 -3.56
CA VAL A 101 -130.67 74.67 -4.49
C VAL A 101 -132.16 74.89 -4.22
N LYS A 102 -132.92 75.29 -5.24
CA LYS A 102 -134.39 75.37 -5.19
C LYS A 102 -134.95 73.94 -5.06
N LYS A 103 -135.70 73.63 -4.00
CA LYS A 103 -136.24 72.27 -3.79
C LYS A 103 -137.75 72.18 -4.01
N LYS A 104 -138.53 72.98 -3.29
CA LYS A 104 -140.01 72.93 -3.34
C LYS A 104 -140.61 74.33 -3.24
N ARG A 105 -141.81 74.51 -3.80
CA ARG A 105 -142.59 75.75 -3.66
C ARG A 105 -143.08 75.89 -2.21
N ALA A 106 -143.03 77.09 -1.65
CA ALA A 106 -143.47 77.33 -0.27
C ALA A 106 -145.00 77.06 -0.15
N PRO A 107 -145.47 76.24 0.82
CA PRO A 107 -146.86 75.78 0.90
C PRO A 107 -147.94 76.87 0.98
N ASN A 108 -147.58 78.10 1.35
CA ASN A 108 -148.53 79.20 1.60
C ASN A 108 -148.29 80.42 0.70
N CYS A 109 -147.72 80.25 -0.49
CA CYS A 109 -147.48 81.38 -1.40
C CYS A 109 -148.66 81.65 -2.35
N LEU A 110 -149.09 82.91 -2.36
CA LEU A 110 -150.25 83.41 -3.12
C LEU A 110 -149.86 84.11 -4.46
N SER A 111 -148.57 84.07 -4.87
CA SER A 111 -148.13 84.63 -6.16
C SER A 111 -148.43 83.70 -7.33
N GLN A 112 -148.94 84.21 -8.46
CA GLN A 112 -149.19 83.43 -9.69
C GLN A 112 -147.94 83.25 -10.56
N ASN A 113 -146.85 83.97 -10.28
CA ASN A 113 -145.61 83.85 -11.04
C ASN A 113 -144.92 82.51 -10.72
N PRO A 114 -144.64 81.66 -11.72
CA PRO A 114 -143.99 80.36 -11.49
C PRO A 114 -142.55 80.48 -10.99
N ASP A 115 -141.91 81.64 -11.02
CA ASP A 115 -140.56 81.82 -10.47
C ASP A 115 -140.51 82.34 -9.03
N ASP A 116 -141.65 82.74 -8.47
CA ASP A 116 -141.77 83.30 -7.12
C ASP A 116 -142.16 82.25 -6.06
N CYS A 117 -141.53 82.35 -4.88
CA CYS A 117 -141.75 81.54 -3.67
C CYS A 117 -141.25 80.08 -3.69
N TYR A 118 -139.93 79.89 -3.85
CA TYR A 118 -139.29 78.59 -3.63
C TYR A 118 -138.54 78.56 -2.29
N ILE A 119 -138.65 77.43 -1.60
CA ILE A 119 -137.76 77.10 -0.48
C ILE A 119 -136.41 76.72 -1.11
N VAL A 120 -135.42 77.57 -0.86
CA VAL A 120 -134.03 77.29 -1.17
C VAL A 120 -133.38 76.64 0.05
N CYS A 121 -132.73 75.51 -0.17
CA CYS A 121 -131.93 74.84 0.87
C CYS A 121 -130.46 75.02 0.52
N TYR A 122 -129.65 75.37 1.50
CA TYR A 122 -128.20 75.42 1.34
C TYR A 122 -127.65 74.01 1.48
N GLU A 123 -127.21 73.42 0.38
CA GLU A 123 -126.58 72.10 0.38
C GLU A 123 -125.06 72.28 0.32
N GLN A 124 -124.36 71.62 1.24
CA GLN A 124 -122.89 71.60 1.28
C GLN A 124 -122.37 70.57 0.29
N ILE A 125 -121.63 71.01 -0.72
CA ILE A 125 -120.92 70.12 -1.64
C ILE A 125 -119.55 69.86 -1.01
N PRO A 126 -119.21 68.60 -0.64
CA PRO A 126 -117.96 68.32 0.04
C PRO A 126 -116.76 68.58 -0.89
N ALA A 127 -115.65 68.97 -0.27
CA ALA A 127 -114.37 69.14 -0.96
C ALA A 127 -114.01 67.85 -1.71
N LYS A 128 -113.61 67.98 -2.97
CA LYS A 128 -113.16 66.86 -3.79
C LYS A 128 -111.63 66.86 -3.82
N TYR A 129 -111.06 65.74 -3.41
CA TYR A 129 -109.62 65.49 -3.45
C TYR A 129 -109.30 64.55 -4.61
N ARG A 130 -108.17 64.78 -5.26
CA ARG A 130 -107.55 63.83 -6.18
C ARG A 130 -106.27 63.33 -5.55
N THR A 131 -106.09 62.02 -5.54
CA THR A 131 -104.82 61.43 -5.11
C THR A 131 -103.84 61.53 -6.27
N GLU A 132 -102.76 62.27 -6.07
CA GLU A 132 -101.62 62.26 -6.99
C GLU A 132 -100.55 61.34 -6.42
N THR A 133 -100.10 60.40 -7.24
CA THR A 133 -99.05 59.44 -6.89
C THR A 133 -97.81 59.75 -7.70
N ASN A 134 -96.73 60.12 -7.01
CA ASN A 134 -95.43 60.31 -7.65
C ASN A 134 -94.53 59.14 -7.24
N THR A 135 -93.95 58.48 -8.24
CA THR A 135 -92.96 57.42 -8.03
C THR A 135 -91.60 57.99 -8.41
N TYR A 136 -90.64 57.93 -7.50
CA TYR A 136 -89.26 58.34 -7.75
C TYR A 136 -88.28 57.24 -7.37
N GLU A 137 -87.14 57.23 -8.06
CA GLU A 137 -86.05 56.28 -7.85
C GLU A 137 -85.23 56.71 -6.63
N VAL A 138 -85.06 55.80 -5.67
CA VAL A 138 -84.34 56.07 -4.42
C VAL A 138 -82.93 55.50 -4.46
N SER A 139 -82.70 54.46 -5.27
CA SER A 139 -81.36 53.94 -5.54
C SER A 139 -81.29 53.41 -6.96
N PRO A 140 -80.28 53.81 -7.76
CA PRO A 140 -80.11 53.31 -9.11
C PRO A 140 -79.80 51.81 -9.12
N ALA A 141 -80.07 51.18 -10.26
CA ALA A 141 -79.61 49.82 -10.50
C ALA A 141 -78.07 49.82 -10.49
N THR A 142 -77.49 48.97 -9.66
CA THR A 142 -76.03 48.86 -9.50
C THR A 142 -75.59 47.46 -9.89
N THR A 143 -74.39 47.37 -10.43
CA THR A 143 -73.78 46.11 -10.82
C THR A 143 -72.64 45.79 -9.86
N THR A 144 -72.61 44.57 -9.32
CA THR A 144 -71.52 44.05 -8.50
C THR A 144 -70.81 42.90 -9.21
N GLU A 145 -69.49 42.91 -9.21
CA GLU A 145 -68.65 41.85 -9.81
C GLU A 145 -68.15 40.90 -8.73
N ASP A 146 -68.54 39.62 -8.83
CA ASP A 146 -67.96 38.54 -8.02
C ASP A 146 -66.86 37.84 -8.84
N VAL A 147 -65.64 37.76 -8.29
CA VAL A 147 -64.51 37.06 -8.93
C VAL A 147 -64.46 35.62 -8.42
N ILE A 148 -64.65 34.66 -9.31
CA ILE A 148 -64.45 33.23 -9.04
C ILE A 148 -62.99 32.91 -9.40
N PRO A 149 -62.16 32.49 -8.43
CA PRO A 149 -60.73 32.25 -8.66
C PRO A 149 -60.49 31.11 -9.64
N ALA A 150 -59.35 31.18 -10.34
CA ALA A 150 -58.88 30.12 -11.22
C ALA A 150 -58.68 28.80 -10.47
N ARG A 151 -59.06 27.69 -11.12
CA ARG A 151 -58.90 26.34 -10.58
C ARG A 151 -57.72 25.64 -11.26
N TYR A 152 -56.75 25.24 -10.45
CA TYR A 152 -55.58 24.46 -10.88
C TYR A 152 -55.71 23.01 -10.45
N THR A 153 -55.13 22.10 -11.23
CA THR A 153 -54.91 20.70 -10.84
C THR A 153 -53.42 20.39 -10.90
N THR A 154 -52.94 19.54 -10.00
CA THR A 154 -51.55 19.07 -9.99
C THR A 154 -51.47 17.74 -10.74
N LEU A 155 -50.77 17.74 -11.87
CA LEU A 155 -50.39 16.49 -12.52
C LEU A 155 -49.00 16.08 -12.02
N SER A 156 -48.89 14.83 -11.58
CA SER A 156 -47.61 14.22 -11.24
C SER A 156 -47.18 13.29 -12.37
N LYS A 157 -45.95 13.46 -12.85
CA LYS A 157 -45.33 12.59 -13.83
C LYS A 157 -44.03 12.03 -13.27
N LYS A 158 -43.88 10.71 -13.36
CA LYS A 158 -42.63 10.02 -13.01
C LYS A 158 -41.68 10.15 -14.21
N VAL A 159 -40.59 10.88 -14.03
CA VAL A 159 -39.56 11.07 -15.06
C VAL A 159 -38.28 10.32 -14.67
N LEU A 160 -37.52 9.90 -15.68
CA LEU A 160 -36.23 9.24 -15.47
C LEU A 160 -35.25 10.27 -14.87
N ASP A 161 -34.67 9.94 -13.72
CA ASP A 161 -33.69 10.79 -13.05
C ASP A 161 -32.27 10.35 -13.42
N GLN A 162 -31.96 9.08 -13.17
CA GLN A 162 -30.72 8.44 -13.63
C GLN A 162 -31.03 7.17 -14.41
N PRO A 163 -30.45 6.99 -15.61
CA PRO A 163 -30.61 5.75 -16.36
C PRO A 163 -29.95 4.57 -15.65
N ALA A 164 -30.44 3.37 -15.96
CA ALA A 164 -29.76 2.16 -15.53
C ALA A 164 -28.36 2.12 -16.14
N ARG A 165 -27.37 1.75 -15.34
CA ARG A 165 -25.97 1.69 -15.79
C ARG A 165 -25.28 0.46 -15.25
N THR A 166 -24.28 0.01 -15.99
CA THR A 166 -23.45 -1.11 -15.58
C THR A 166 -22.14 -0.57 -15.04
N ILE A 167 -21.75 -1.00 -13.84
CA ILE A 167 -20.47 -0.65 -13.21
C ILE A 167 -19.58 -1.88 -13.24
N GLU A 168 -18.38 -1.74 -13.78
CA GLU A 168 -17.35 -2.76 -13.72
C GLU A 168 -16.65 -2.71 -12.36
N VAL A 169 -16.67 -3.83 -11.62
CA VAL A 169 -16.02 -3.94 -10.32
C VAL A 169 -14.79 -4.84 -10.48
N PRO A 170 -13.56 -4.32 -10.29
CA PRO A 170 -12.35 -5.12 -10.40
C PRO A 170 -12.19 -6.05 -9.19
N ILE A 171 -11.74 -7.27 -9.45
CA ILE A 171 -11.34 -8.28 -8.47
C ILE A 171 -9.84 -8.48 -8.64
N GLU A 172 -9.09 -8.26 -7.56
CA GLU A 172 -7.63 -8.38 -7.60
C GLU A 172 -7.16 -9.83 -7.82
N PRO A 173 -6.02 -10.04 -8.51
CA PRO A 173 -5.41 -11.34 -8.65
C PRO A 173 -4.97 -11.92 -7.31
N VAL A 174 -5.09 -13.24 -7.16
CA VAL A 174 -4.64 -13.94 -5.95
C VAL A 174 -3.23 -14.49 -6.20
N TYR A 175 -2.31 -14.12 -5.32
CA TYR A 175 -0.94 -14.61 -5.32
C TYR A 175 -0.70 -15.61 -4.20
N LYS A 176 0.13 -16.61 -4.47
CA LYS A 176 0.64 -17.55 -3.47
C LYS A 176 2.17 -17.45 -3.43
N THR A 177 2.71 -17.34 -2.24
CA THR A 177 4.16 -17.43 -2.04
C THR A 177 4.57 -18.89 -1.98
N ILE A 178 5.43 -19.30 -2.89
CA ILE A 178 6.03 -20.64 -2.91
C ILE A 178 7.48 -20.49 -2.44
N THR A 179 7.88 -21.33 -1.48
CA THR A 179 9.26 -21.46 -1.03
C THR A 179 9.89 -22.66 -1.71
N ARG A 180 11.07 -22.48 -2.30
CA ARG A 180 11.90 -23.59 -2.80
C ARG A 180 13.29 -23.51 -2.21
N ARG A 181 13.86 -24.66 -1.86
CA ARG A 181 15.27 -24.75 -1.44
C ARG A 181 16.11 -24.92 -2.69
N VAL A 182 17.00 -23.97 -2.95
CA VAL A 182 17.94 -24.01 -4.07
C VAL A 182 19.31 -24.38 -3.52
N LEU A 183 19.98 -25.33 -4.17
CA LEU A 183 21.36 -25.68 -3.88
C LEU A 183 22.26 -24.53 -4.35
N VAL A 184 22.95 -23.89 -3.41
CA VAL A 184 23.86 -22.76 -3.71
C VAL A 184 25.28 -23.26 -3.84
N GLU A 185 25.70 -24.16 -2.95
CA GLU A 185 27.03 -24.76 -2.98
C GLU A 185 26.89 -26.28 -2.81
N PRO A 186 27.41 -27.09 -3.75
CA PRO A 186 27.38 -28.54 -3.64
C PRO A 186 28.28 -29.02 -2.50
N GLU A 187 28.05 -30.26 -2.06
CA GLU A 187 28.96 -30.91 -1.11
C GLU A 187 30.35 -31.03 -1.74
N THR A 188 31.38 -30.66 -0.98
CA THR A 188 32.78 -30.74 -1.44
C THR A 188 33.62 -31.47 -0.40
N VAL A 189 34.76 -32.00 -0.86
CA VAL A 189 35.72 -32.67 0.01
C VAL A 189 36.93 -31.77 0.17
N ARG A 190 37.30 -31.48 1.42
CA ARG A 190 38.52 -30.75 1.75
C ARG A 190 39.61 -31.74 2.14
N GLU A 191 40.74 -31.66 1.45
CA GLU A 191 41.94 -32.44 1.75
C GLU A 191 42.86 -31.64 2.69
N GLU A 192 43.22 -32.24 3.82
CA GLU A 192 44.29 -31.75 4.68
C GLU A 192 45.46 -32.72 4.62
N VAL A 193 46.62 -32.22 4.19
CA VAL A 193 47.86 -33.00 4.09
C VAL A 193 48.51 -33.06 5.46
N VAL A 194 48.63 -34.26 6.02
CA VAL A 194 49.40 -34.52 7.24
C VAL A 194 50.82 -34.90 6.82
N PRO A 195 51.84 -34.07 7.14
CA PRO A 195 53.19 -34.27 6.64
C PRO A 195 53.82 -35.56 7.18
N ALA A 196 54.71 -36.15 6.37
CA ALA A 196 55.50 -37.30 6.77
C ALA A 196 56.40 -36.98 7.97
N THR A 197 56.53 -37.94 8.90
CA THR A 197 57.46 -37.80 10.03
C THR A 197 58.67 -38.70 9.85
N TYR A 198 59.86 -38.09 9.98
CA TYR A 198 61.15 -38.74 9.84
C TYR A 198 61.83 -38.83 11.20
N LYS A 199 62.56 -39.93 11.41
CA LYS A 199 63.42 -40.11 12.58
C LYS A 199 64.86 -40.29 12.11
N THR A 200 65.76 -39.50 12.66
CA THR A 200 67.19 -39.66 12.42
C THR A 200 67.70 -40.85 13.23
N VAL A 201 68.23 -41.85 12.54
CA VAL A 201 68.87 -43.02 13.14
C VAL A 201 70.35 -42.99 12.77
N LYS A 202 71.21 -43.20 13.76
CA LYS A 202 72.65 -43.30 13.54
C LYS A 202 72.98 -44.69 13.04
N GLU A 203 73.42 -44.78 11.80
CA GLU A 203 73.88 -46.01 11.19
C GLU A 203 75.41 -46.01 11.15
N ARG A 204 76.03 -47.04 11.73
CA ARG A 204 77.49 -47.21 11.67
C ARG A 204 77.82 -47.99 10.40
N ARG A 205 78.46 -47.34 9.45
CA ARG A 205 78.92 -47.97 8.20
C ARG A 205 80.43 -48.12 8.22
N LEU A 206 80.90 -49.28 7.77
CA LEU A 206 82.32 -49.53 7.55
C LEU A 206 82.74 -48.72 6.32
N VAL A 207 83.58 -47.70 6.50
CA VAL A 207 84.03 -46.83 5.40
C VAL A 207 85.34 -47.34 4.84
N ARG A 208 86.19 -47.96 5.68
CA ARG A 208 87.42 -48.62 5.25
C ARG A 208 87.59 -49.93 6.00
N THR A 209 87.71 -51.01 5.22
CA THR A 209 88.06 -52.33 5.75
C THR A 209 89.52 -52.32 6.22
N GLY A 210 89.74 -52.66 7.47
CA GLY A 210 91.02 -53.04 8.05
C GLY A 210 91.18 -54.56 8.02
N GLY A 211 92.13 -55.08 8.81
CA GLY A 211 92.44 -56.51 8.86
C GLY A 211 93.59 -56.95 7.95
N PHE A 212 94.19 -56.04 7.18
CA PHE A 212 95.40 -56.33 6.42
C PHE A 212 96.64 -56.01 7.25
N THR A 213 97.68 -56.82 7.05
CA THR A 213 98.95 -56.65 7.75
C THR A 213 99.94 -55.96 6.84
N VAL A 214 100.53 -54.88 7.35
CA VAL A 214 101.54 -54.11 6.62
C VAL A 214 102.90 -54.46 7.19
N TRP A 215 103.81 -54.79 6.29
CA TRP A 215 105.21 -55.04 6.59
C TRP A 215 105.93 -53.70 6.72
N THR A 216 106.48 -53.41 7.90
CA THR A 216 107.35 -52.25 8.12
C THR A 216 108.80 -52.72 8.22
N GLU A 217 109.64 -52.22 7.33
CA GLU A 217 111.07 -52.50 7.30
C GLU A 217 111.80 -51.79 8.45
N ILE A 218 112.59 -52.53 9.23
CA ILE A 218 113.38 -52.00 10.34
C ILE A 218 114.87 -52.35 10.12
N LEU A 219 115.73 -51.35 10.36
CA LEU A 219 117.19 -51.48 10.25
C LEU A 219 117.75 -52.52 11.25
N CYS A 220 118.59 -53.44 10.75
CA CYS A 220 119.24 -54.46 11.57
C CYS A 220 120.43 -53.91 12.39
N GLU A 221 120.54 -54.34 13.65
CA GLU A 221 121.53 -53.88 14.62
C GLU A 221 122.99 -54.09 14.14
N SER A 222 123.29 -55.18 13.43
CA SER A 222 124.65 -55.54 13.00
C SER A 222 125.22 -54.76 11.81
N LYS A 223 124.41 -53.96 11.10
CA LYS A 223 124.85 -53.14 9.95
C LYS A 223 124.54 -51.64 10.10
N THR A 224 124.33 -51.23 11.34
CA THR A 224 124.00 -49.85 11.69
C THR A 224 125.28 -49.09 12.02
N THR A 225 125.66 -48.14 11.15
CA THR A 225 126.74 -47.18 11.40
C THR A 225 126.20 -45.93 12.08
N ASN A 226 127.05 -45.24 12.86
CA ASN A 226 126.66 -43.99 13.54
C ASN A 226 126.05 -42.95 12.58
N SER A 227 126.52 -42.89 11.33
CA SER A 227 125.98 -41.99 10.29
C SER A 227 124.56 -42.34 9.83
N LYS A 228 124.17 -43.63 9.87
CA LYS A 228 122.81 -44.06 9.54
C LYS A 228 121.86 -43.84 10.71
N LEU A 229 122.32 -44.07 11.94
CA LEU A 229 121.54 -43.77 13.15
C LEU A 229 121.26 -42.27 13.28
N SER A 230 122.25 -41.42 13.05
CA SER A 230 122.03 -39.97 13.10
C SER A 230 121.05 -39.50 12.03
N ALA A 231 121.11 -40.06 10.81
CA ALA A 231 120.14 -39.75 9.75
C ALA A 231 118.69 -40.16 10.13
N VAL A 232 118.53 -41.34 10.75
CA VAL A 232 117.22 -41.79 11.25
C VAL A 232 116.74 -40.94 12.42
N GLN A 233 117.62 -40.62 13.38
CA GLN A 233 117.30 -39.71 14.49
C GLN A 233 116.86 -38.34 13.97
N SER A 234 117.57 -37.74 13.01
CA SER A 234 117.18 -36.48 12.39
C SER A 234 115.85 -36.56 11.65
N ALA A 235 115.57 -37.66 10.92
CA ALA A 235 114.32 -37.84 10.20
C ALA A 235 113.12 -38.00 11.14
N LEU A 236 113.31 -38.73 12.25
CA LEU A 236 112.29 -38.88 13.29
C LEU A 236 112.03 -37.56 14.03
N GLN A 237 113.09 -36.81 14.35
CA GLN A 237 112.97 -35.49 14.97
C GLN A 237 112.29 -34.48 14.05
N ALA A 238 112.58 -34.49 12.74
CA ALA A 238 111.90 -33.67 11.73
C ALA A 238 110.42 -34.01 11.58
N LYS A 239 110.02 -35.27 11.82
CA LYS A 239 108.63 -35.70 11.88
C LYS A 239 107.97 -35.49 13.26
N GLY A 240 108.68 -34.86 14.20
CA GLY A 240 108.16 -34.49 15.52
C GLY A 240 108.28 -35.56 16.61
N TYR A 241 108.98 -36.66 16.36
CA TYR A 241 109.23 -37.71 17.37
C TYR A 241 110.43 -37.36 18.25
N ASN A 242 110.31 -37.53 19.57
CA ASN A 242 111.34 -37.15 20.53
C ASN A 242 112.38 -38.28 20.73
N VAL A 243 113.40 -38.28 19.89
CA VAL A 243 114.45 -39.32 19.87
C VAL A 243 115.69 -39.01 20.71
N GLY A 244 115.77 -37.83 21.36
CA GLY A 244 116.95 -37.36 22.09
C GLY A 244 117.95 -36.59 21.22
N GLY A 245 119.21 -36.51 21.64
CA GLY A 245 120.27 -35.87 20.85
C GLY A 245 120.66 -36.72 19.64
N VAL A 246 120.96 -36.08 18.50
CA VAL A 246 121.44 -36.76 17.29
C VAL A 246 122.91 -37.11 17.49
N ASP A 247 123.17 -38.19 18.24
CA ASP A 247 124.50 -38.64 18.63
C ASP A 247 124.98 -39.87 17.85
N GLY A 248 124.14 -40.40 16.96
CA GLY A 248 124.42 -41.60 16.20
C GLY A 248 124.48 -42.87 17.05
N LYS A 249 124.01 -42.82 18.31
CA LYS A 249 123.92 -43.97 19.21
C LYS A 249 122.47 -44.37 19.41
N MET A 250 122.21 -45.67 19.44
CA MET A 250 120.85 -46.17 19.67
C MET A 250 120.48 -46.10 21.17
N GLY A 251 120.01 -44.94 21.61
CA GLY A 251 119.55 -44.70 22.98
C GLY A 251 118.13 -45.21 23.27
N LEU A 252 117.77 -45.26 24.56
CA LEU A 252 116.46 -45.74 25.05
C LEU A 252 115.25 -45.00 24.44
N LYS A 253 115.37 -43.68 24.21
CA LYS A 253 114.30 -42.87 23.60
C LYS A 253 114.07 -43.19 22.13
N LEU A 254 115.11 -43.61 21.41
CA LEU A 254 114.99 -44.05 20.02
C LEU A 254 114.37 -45.46 19.92
N ARG A 255 114.54 -46.32 20.93
CA ARG A 255 113.97 -47.68 20.96
C ARG A 255 112.46 -47.73 21.27
N LEU A 256 111.88 -46.64 21.76
CA LEU A 256 110.46 -46.54 22.14
C LEU A 256 109.54 -46.11 20.99
N HIS A 257 110.11 -45.87 19.81
CA HIS A 257 109.44 -45.42 18.60
C HIS A 257 109.70 -46.40 17.46
#